data_AF-A0A9E7ACV2-F1
#
_entry.id   AF-A0A9E7ACV2-F1
#
_cell.length_a   1.000
_cell.length_b   1.000
_cell.length_c   1.000
_cell.angle_alpha   90.00
_cell.angle_beta   90.00
_cell.angle_gamma   90.00
#
_symmetry.space_group_name_H-M   'P 1'
#
loop_
_entity.id
_entity.type
_entity.pdbx_description
1 polymer ?
#
loop_
_entity_poly.entity_id
_entity_poly.type
_entity_poly.pdbx_seq_one_letter_code
_entity_poly.pdbx_strand_id
1 'polypeptide(L)'
;MEGEAISFKFEGQVEEVDINTFTHVMMNYAKVVEAAAKEVDENSPMRINVRAVKPGCLDVVLGIAQNYIGGLFADPVTTLGTVANVVAIAGGLYELKKHLGKNGKIAKAQPTNNAQQIEITTDNGSTTIIDNHVYNIYINNPEVDKAINASFDTLENDERIESLSMSKVSSGEKLFTATRDEFAEIANSPSFEGSNIRHAISNERLIVIRPVLEKTSRKKWEFLWNNISIKAAILDSSFIDNTLAKQAFGIGTVMDVELDITQEFSEDLQAFTNKKYEIKEVIDVTKKPENQRLFN
;
A
#
# COMPACT_ATOMS: atom_id res chain seq x y z
N MET A 1 -21.80 -24.94 -12.33
CA MET A 1 -20.89 -24.08 -11.56
C MET A 1 -21.32 -22.67 -11.85
N GLU A 2 -21.84 -21.99 -10.85
CA GLU A 2 -22.15 -20.56 -10.92
C GLU A 2 -20.90 -19.80 -10.48
N GLY A 3 -20.51 -18.81 -11.27
CA GLY A 3 -19.27 -18.06 -11.11
C GLY A 3 -19.23 -16.87 -12.06
N GLU A 4 -18.37 -15.92 -11.75
CA GLU A 4 -18.18 -14.70 -12.52
C GLU A 4 -16.80 -14.74 -13.19
N ALA A 5 -16.78 -14.55 -14.49
CA ALA A 5 -15.54 -14.53 -15.25
C ALA A 5 -14.98 -13.11 -15.28
N ILE A 6 -13.72 -12.93 -14.89
CA ILE A 6 -13.01 -11.65 -14.84
C ILE A 6 -11.86 -11.65 -15.86
N SER A 7 -11.93 -10.77 -16.84
CA SER A 7 -10.86 -10.56 -17.80
C SER A 7 -9.81 -9.63 -17.19
N PHE A 8 -8.55 -10.08 -17.23
CA PHE A 8 -7.34 -9.33 -16.94
C PHE A 8 -6.63 -9.04 -18.24
N LYS A 9 -6.63 -7.78 -18.65
CA LYS A 9 -5.96 -7.36 -19.88
C LYS A 9 -4.68 -6.60 -19.54
N PHE A 10 -3.55 -7.18 -19.93
CA PHE A 10 -2.23 -6.56 -19.87
C PHE A 10 -1.96 -5.97 -21.25
N GLU A 11 -2.13 -4.65 -21.39
CA GLU A 11 -1.93 -3.98 -22.69
C GLU A 11 -0.52 -3.41 -22.80
N GLY A 12 -0.07 -3.12 -24.02
CA GLY A 12 1.26 -2.60 -24.33
C GLY A 12 1.91 -3.35 -25.48
N GLN A 13 3.25 -3.43 -25.49
CA GLN A 13 4.02 -4.19 -26.47
C GLN A 13 4.12 -5.68 -26.09
N VAL A 14 2.97 -6.30 -25.80
CA VAL A 14 2.89 -7.65 -25.25
C VAL A 14 2.08 -8.58 -26.15
N GLU A 15 2.77 -9.39 -26.95
CA GLU A 15 2.19 -10.62 -27.52
C GLU A 15 2.14 -11.76 -26.48
N GLU A 16 3.02 -11.67 -25.47
CA GLU A 16 3.16 -12.58 -24.33
C GLU A 16 3.49 -11.79 -23.04
N VAL A 17 3.13 -12.33 -21.88
CA VAL A 17 3.43 -11.75 -20.55
C VAL A 17 4.42 -12.68 -19.84
N ASP A 18 5.44 -12.12 -19.17
CA ASP A 18 6.39 -12.92 -18.40
C ASP A 18 5.68 -13.75 -17.32
N ILE A 19 6.10 -15.01 -17.14
CA ILE A 19 5.43 -15.94 -16.24
C ILE A 19 5.54 -15.53 -14.77
N ASN A 20 6.61 -14.84 -14.36
CA ASN A 20 6.77 -14.35 -12.99
C ASN A 20 5.88 -13.14 -12.78
N THR A 21 5.88 -12.17 -13.70
CA THR A 21 4.96 -11.02 -13.69
C THR A 21 3.53 -11.51 -13.57
N PHE A 22 3.16 -12.44 -14.45
CA PHE A 22 1.85 -13.05 -14.50
C PHE A 22 1.47 -13.73 -13.18
N THR A 23 2.29 -14.68 -12.72
CA THR A 23 1.99 -15.48 -11.53
C THR A 23 1.89 -14.61 -10.30
N HIS A 24 2.75 -13.60 -10.17
CA HIS A 24 2.75 -12.71 -9.02
C HIS A 24 1.47 -11.87 -8.95
N VAL A 25 1.05 -11.24 -10.06
CA VAL A 25 -0.19 -10.46 -10.13
C VAL A 25 -1.40 -11.35 -9.83
N MET A 26 -1.46 -12.57 -10.39
CA MET A 26 -2.57 -13.49 -10.14
C MET A 26 -2.65 -14.00 -8.71
N MET A 27 -1.51 -14.34 -8.10
CA MET A 27 -1.47 -14.78 -6.70
C MET A 27 -1.88 -13.66 -5.75
N ASN A 28 -1.47 -12.43 -6.03
CA ASN A 28 -1.87 -11.27 -5.24
C ASN A 28 -3.36 -10.95 -5.43
N TYR A 29 -3.88 -11.03 -6.65
CA TYR A 29 -5.32 -10.90 -6.90
C TYR A 29 -6.12 -11.98 -6.16
N ALA A 30 -5.65 -13.22 -6.14
CA ALA A 30 -6.30 -14.30 -5.40
C ALA A 30 -6.46 -13.97 -3.91
N LYS A 31 -5.41 -13.42 -3.27
CA LYS A 31 -5.47 -12.95 -1.87
C LYS A 31 -6.53 -11.86 -1.68
N VAL A 32 -6.66 -10.94 -2.62
CA VAL A 32 -7.67 -9.86 -2.57
C VAL A 32 -9.09 -10.45 -2.63
N VAL A 33 -9.33 -11.37 -3.57
CA VAL A 33 -10.63 -12.05 -3.72
C VAL A 33 -10.97 -12.90 -2.49
N GLU A 34 -10.00 -13.63 -1.93
CA GLU A 34 -10.19 -14.42 -0.71
C GLU A 34 -10.56 -13.53 0.49
N ALA A 35 -9.91 -12.39 0.65
CA ALA A 35 -10.24 -11.42 1.69
C ALA A 35 -11.64 -10.82 1.49
N ALA A 36 -11.98 -10.45 0.25
CA ALA A 36 -13.31 -9.96 -0.09
C ALA A 36 -14.39 -11.01 0.18
N ALA A 37 -14.15 -12.27 -0.15
CA ALA A 37 -15.07 -13.36 0.16
C ALA A 37 -15.25 -13.57 1.65
N LYS A 38 -14.16 -13.55 2.42
CA LYS A 38 -14.23 -13.69 3.88
C LYS A 38 -15.02 -12.56 4.55
N GLU A 39 -14.90 -11.34 4.03
CA GLU A 39 -15.64 -10.16 4.50
C GLU A 39 -17.14 -10.26 4.20
N VAL A 40 -17.52 -10.87 3.07
CA VAL A 40 -18.93 -11.08 2.69
C VAL A 40 -19.53 -12.28 3.43
N ASP A 41 -18.82 -13.41 3.46
CA ASP A 41 -19.19 -14.63 4.17
C ASP A 41 -17.95 -15.46 4.53
N GLU A 42 -17.62 -15.48 5.82
CA GLU A 42 -16.46 -16.20 6.36
C GLU A 42 -16.49 -17.72 6.09
N ASN A 43 -17.66 -18.30 5.79
CA ASN A 43 -17.82 -19.74 5.58
C ASN A 43 -17.90 -20.16 4.10
N SER A 44 -17.66 -19.26 3.16
CA SER A 44 -17.79 -19.52 1.72
C SER A 44 -16.43 -19.53 1.00
N PRO A 45 -15.74 -20.69 0.92
CA PRO A 45 -14.46 -20.77 0.22
C PRO A 45 -14.61 -20.49 -1.29
N MET A 46 -13.80 -19.57 -1.80
CA MET A 46 -13.75 -19.25 -3.24
C MET A 46 -12.81 -20.21 -3.98
N ARG A 47 -13.17 -20.55 -5.23
CA ARG A 47 -12.30 -21.27 -6.18
C ARG A 47 -11.90 -20.32 -7.30
N ILE A 48 -10.63 -20.00 -7.34
CA ILE A 48 -10.07 -19.11 -8.34
C ILE A 48 -9.38 -19.99 -9.40
N ASN A 49 -9.91 -20.02 -10.62
CA ASN A 49 -9.39 -20.86 -11.69
C ASN A 49 -9.05 -20.01 -12.92
N VAL A 50 -7.93 -20.29 -13.56
CA VAL A 50 -7.62 -19.70 -14.88
C VAL A 50 -8.32 -20.52 -15.95
N ARG A 51 -9.13 -19.88 -16.82
CA ARG A 51 -9.92 -20.60 -17.84
C ARG A 51 -9.35 -20.47 -19.25
N ALA A 52 -8.92 -19.28 -19.66
CA ALA A 52 -8.46 -19.07 -21.03
C ALA A 52 -7.45 -17.92 -21.15
N VAL A 53 -6.27 -18.22 -21.71
CA VAL A 53 -5.23 -17.24 -22.05
C VAL A 53 -5.39 -16.85 -23.53
N LYS A 54 -5.47 -15.56 -23.83
CA LYS A 54 -5.42 -14.99 -25.19
C LYS A 54 -4.17 -14.08 -25.32
N PRO A 55 -3.66 -13.81 -26.53
CA PRO A 55 -2.56 -12.87 -26.70
C PRO A 55 -2.90 -11.49 -26.11
N GLY A 56 -2.04 -10.96 -25.24
CA GLY A 56 -2.24 -9.67 -24.53
C GLY A 56 -3.46 -9.62 -23.58
N CYS A 57 -4.16 -10.72 -23.33
CA CYS A 57 -5.38 -10.73 -22.51
C CYS A 57 -5.62 -12.10 -21.88
N LEU A 58 -5.85 -12.16 -20.57
CA LEU A 58 -6.23 -13.38 -19.88
C LEU A 58 -7.66 -13.27 -19.37
N ASP A 59 -8.51 -14.23 -19.72
CA ASP A 59 -9.79 -14.42 -19.05
C ASP A 59 -9.58 -15.33 -17.82
N VAL A 60 -9.53 -14.74 -16.63
CA VAL A 60 -9.54 -15.45 -15.34
C VAL A 60 -10.99 -15.76 -14.99
N VAL A 61 -11.30 -16.93 -14.46
CA VAL A 61 -12.68 -17.25 -14.05
C VAL A 61 -12.73 -17.52 -12.56
N LEU A 62 -13.44 -16.64 -11.86
CA LEU A 62 -13.72 -16.79 -10.46
C LEU A 62 -15.00 -17.62 -10.31
N GLY A 63 -14.97 -18.65 -9.48
CA GLY A 63 -16.17 -19.43 -9.16
C GLY A 63 -16.22 -19.76 -7.68
N ILE A 64 -17.39 -19.91 -7.09
CA ILE A 64 -17.46 -20.40 -5.70
C ILE A 64 -17.06 -21.88 -5.68
N ALA A 65 -16.14 -22.23 -4.79
CA ALA A 65 -15.88 -23.61 -4.45
C ALA A 65 -16.98 -24.06 -3.50
N GLN A 66 -18.11 -24.56 -4.01
CA GLN A 66 -19.12 -25.10 -3.11
C GLN A 66 -18.56 -26.34 -2.38
N ASN A 67 -18.07 -26.14 -1.16
CA ASN A 67 -17.87 -27.19 -0.17
C ASN A 67 -18.81 -26.90 1.02
N TYR A 68 -20.12 -26.80 0.76
CA TYR A 68 -21.09 -26.86 1.85
C TYR A 68 -21.21 -28.32 2.32
N ILE A 69 -20.79 -28.58 3.55
CA ILE A 69 -21.16 -29.81 4.29
C ILE A 69 -22.64 -29.75 4.73
N GLY A 70 -23.36 -28.63 4.52
CA GLY A 70 -24.81 -28.49 4.70
C GLY A 70 -25.54 -28.52 3.35
N GLY A 71 -26.21 -29.63 3.05
CA GLY A 71 -26.58 -30.02 1.69
C GLY A 71 -27.69 -29.24 0.99
N LEU A 72 -27.80 -29.47 -0.32
CA LEU A 72 -29.01 -29.38 -1.18
C LEU A 72 -29.91 -28.13 -1.15
N PHE A 73 -29.62 -27.11 -0.34
CA PHE A 73 -30.49 -25.95 -0.09
C PHE A 73 -29.81 -24.57 -0.26
N ALA A 74 -28.62 -24.49 -0.86
CA ALA A 74 -28.07 -23.19 -1.27
C ALA A 74 -28.88 -22.65 -2.46
N ASP A 75 -29.53 -21.49 -2.29
CA ASP A 75 -30.24 -20.80 -3.37
C ASP A 75 -29.22 -20.31 -4.42
N PRO A 76 -29.36 -20.71 -5.70
CA PRO A 76 -28.50 -20.25 -6.80
C PRO A 76 -28.43 -18.71 -6.91
N VAL A 77 -29.53 -18.01 -6.61
CA VAL A 77 -29.59 -16.53 -6.72
C VAL A 77 -28.73 -15.87 -5.65
N THR A 78 -28.75 -16.36 -4.42
CA THR A 78 -27.92 -15.83 -3.33
C THR A 78 -26.45 -16.13 -3.57
N THR A 79 -26.13 -17.30 -4.13
CA THR A 79 -24.78 -17.71 -4.51
C THR A 79 -24.18 -16.76 -5.57
N LEU A 80 -24.93 -16.45 -6.63
CA LEU A 80 -24.50 -15.50 -7.67
C LEU A 80 -24.35 -14.06 -7.13
N GLY A 81 -25.27 -13.62 -6.27
CA GLY A 81 -25.18 -12.32 -5.60
C GLY A 81 -23.90 -12.18 -4.77
N THR A 82 -23.52 -13.23 -4.03
CA THR A 82 -22.27 -13.26 -3.26
C THR A 82 -21.05 -13.12 -4.17
N VAL A 83 -20.97 -13.85 -5.30
CA VAL A 83 -19.84 -13.71 -6.24
C VAL A 83 -19.76 -12.30 -6.80
N ALA A 84 -20.89 -11.73 -7.24
CA ALA A 84 -20.91 -10.39 -7.80
C ALA A 84 -20.42 -9.34 -6.78
N ASN A 85 -20.82 -9.47 -5.51
CA ASN A 85 -20.38 -8.59 -4.43
C ASN A 85 -18.88 -8.72 -4.17
N VAL A 86 -18.36 -9.96 -4.08
CA VAL A 86 -16.92 -10.23 -3.91
C VAL A 86 -16.09 -9.59 -5.04
N VAL A 87 -16.54 -9.74 -6.29
CA VAL A 87 -15.89 -9.14 -7.46
C VAL A 87 -15.90 -7.61 -7.39
N ALA A 88 -17.02 -7.01 -6.98
CA ALA A 88 -17.15 -5.57 -6.82
C ALA A 88 -16.23 -5.04 -5.72
N ILE A 89 -16.17 -5.71 -4.57
CA ILE A 89 -15.27 -5.36 -3.45
C ILE A 89 -13.80 -5.49 -3.89
N ALA A 90 -13.45 -6.56 -4.61
CA ALA A 90 -12.10 -6.73 -5.13
C ALA A 90 -11.71 -5.58 -6.09
N GLY A 91 -12.59 -5.19 -7.02
CA GLY A 91 -12.37 -4.02 -7.88
C GLY A 91 -12.23 -2.72 -7.07
N GLY A 92 -13.11 -2.53 -6.09
CA GLY A 92 -13.11 -1.37 -5.19
C GLY A 92 -11.83 -1.22 -4.37
N LEU A 93 -11.20 -2.32 -3.96
CA LEU A 93 -9.89 -2.29 -3.28
C LEU A 93 -8.77 -1.76 -4.19
N TYR A 94 -8.74 -2.17 -5.46
CA TYR A 94 -7.77 -1.64 -6.42
C TYR A 94 -8.03 -0.16 -6.73
N GLU A 95 -9.28 0.25 -6.90
CA GLU A 95 -9.67 1.66 -7.09
C GLU A 95 -9.32 2.51 -5.86
N LEU A 96 -9.53 1.99 -4.64
CA LEU A 96 -9.10 2.66 -3.41
C LEU A 96 -7.58 2.84 -3.41
N LYS A 97 -6.79 1.80 -3.68
CA LYS A 97 -5.33 1.90 -3.70
C LYS A 97 -4.83 2.88 -4.74
N LYS A 98 -5.46 2.93 -5.91
CA LYS A 98 -5.21 3.95 -6.93
C LYS A 98 -5.53 5.35 -6.44
N HIS A 99 -6.68 5.55 -5.80
CA HIS A 99 -7.04 6.84 -5.21
C HIS A 99 -6.01 7.29 -4.16
N LEU A 100 -5.58 6.40 -3.27
CA LEU A 100 -4.61 6.72 -2.22
C LEU A 100 -3.20 6.94 -2.76
N GLY A 101 -2.78 6.23 -3.82
CA GLY A 101 -1.48 6.43 -4.45
C GLY A 101 -1.30 7.86 -4.95
N LYS A 102 -2.37 8.42 -5.53
CA LYS A 102 -2.39 9.80 -6.03
C LYS A 102 -2.64 10.86 -4.95
N ASN A 103 -3.46 10.52 -3.95
CA ASN A 103 -4.00 11.51 -3.02
C ASN A 103 -3.48 11.43 -1.59
N GLY A 104 -2.63 10.45 -1.28
CA GLY A 104 -2.03 10.28 0.04
C GLY A 104 -2.91 9.47 1.01
N LYS A 105 -2.58 9.58 2.31
CA LYS A 105 -3.18 8.73 3.36
C LYS A 105 -4.63 9.12 3.62
N ILE A 106 -5.45 8.16 4.06
CA ILE A 106 -6.79 8.48 4.60
C ILE A 106 -6.61 9.30 5.88
N ALA A 107 -7.06 10.55 5.85
CA ALA A 107 -7.08 11.45 7.00
C ALA A 107 -8.39 11.36 7.80
N LYS A 108 -9.49 11.02 7.12
CA LYS A 108 -10.82 10.91 7.73
C LYS A 108 -11.66 9.86 7.00
N ALA A 109 -12.48 9.13 7.75
CA ALA A 109 -13.51 8.25 7.22
C ALA A 109 -14.83 8.50 7.97
N GLN A 110 -15.92 8.72 7.26
CA GLN A 110 -17.22 9.05 7.85
C GLN A 110 -18.36 8.25 7.21
N PRO A 111 -19.34 7.77 8.00
CA PRO A 111 -20.52 7.14 7.46
C PRO A 111 -21.30 8.10 6.55
N THR A 112 -21.87 7.56 5.48
CA THR A 112 -22.80 8.31 4.63
C THR A 112 -24.25 8.06 5.05
N ASN A 113 -25.21 8.62 4.32
CA ASN A 113 -26.64 8.29 4.49
C ASN A 113 -26.96 6.84 4.11
N ASN A 114 -26.08 6.16 3.38
CA ASN A 114 -26.17 4.75 3.07
C ASN A 114 -25.20 3.96 3.97
N ALA A 115 -25.74 3.04 4.78
CA ALA A 115 -24.96 2.24 5.73
C ALA A 115 -23.90 1.33 5.05
N GLN A 116 -24.04 1.04 3.76
CA GLN A 116 -23.06 0.27 2.98
C GLN A 116 -21.94 1.12 2.39
N GLN A 117 -21.98 2.45 2.58
CA GLN A 117 -21.03 3.38 2.00
C GLN A 117 -20.36 4.24 3.05
N ILE A 118 -19.07 4.47 2.84
CA ILE A 118 -18.24 5.32 3.68
C ILE A 118 -17.58 6.38 2.80
N GLU A 119 -17.61 7.63 3.25
CA GLU A 119 -16.87 8.72 2.63
C GLU A 119 -15.48 8.77 3.26
N ILE A 120 -14.45 8.71 2.42
CA ILE A 120 -13.06 8.89 2.83
C ILE A 120 -12.56 10.26 2.36
N THR A 121 -11.76 10.90 3.21
CA THR A 121 -11.02 12.12 2.90
C THR A 121 -9.54 11.85 3.10
N THR A 122 -8.74 12.16 2.10
CA THR A 122 -7.27 12.00 2.13
C THR A 122 -6.58 13.24 2.70
N ASP A 123 -5.29 13.12 3.02
CA ASP A 123 -4.48 14.21 3.58
C ASP A 123 -4.36 15.43 2.64
N ASN A 124 -4.43 15.23 1.33
CA ASN A 124 -4.47 16.31 0.35
C ASN A 124 -5.87 16.96 0.18
N GLY A 125 -6.88 16.47 0.93
CA GLY A 125 -8.25 16.97 0.93
C GLY A 125 -9.18 16.33 -0.12
N SER A 126 -8.69 15.40 -0.95
CA SER A 126 -9.52 14.67 -1.92
C SER A 126 -10.49 13.73 -1.21
N THR A 127 -11.75 13.73 -1.64
CA THR A 127 -12.82 12.88 -1.11
C THR A 127 -13.29 11.86 -2.13
N THR A 128 -13.65 10.66 -1.65
CA THR A 128 -14.33 9.64 -2.46
C THR A 128 -15.24 8.78 -1.59
N ILE A 129 -16.27 8.20 -2.20
CA ILE A 129 -17.21 7.29 -1.53
C ILE A 129 -16.89 5.88 -1.97
N ILE A 130 -16.69 4.98 -1.02
CA ILE A 130 -16.39 3.57 -1.25
C ILE A 130 -17.38 2.68 -0.49
N ASP A 131 -17.43 1.41 -0.88
CA ASP A 131 -18.16 0.40 -0.14
C ASP A 131 -17.51 0.16 1.23
N ASN A 132 -18.33 -0.05 2.26
CA ASN A 132 -17.86 -0.23 3.62
C ASN A 132 -17.01 -1.51 3.80
N HIS A 133 -17.28 -2.57 3.03
CA HIS A 133 -16.46 -3.78 3.03
C HIS A 133 -15.05 -3.52 2.47
N VAL A 134 -14.92 -2.65 1.45
CA VAL A 134 -13.62 -2.23 0.92
C VAL A 134 -12.80 -1.54 2.01
N TYR A 135 -13.42 -0.62 2.74
CA TYR A 135 -12.74 0.07 3.86
C TYR A 135 -12.37 -0.91 4.97
N ASN A 136 -13.26 -1.81 5.38
CA ASN A 136 -13.01 -2.81 6.41
C ASN A 136 -11.83 -3.71 6.06
N ILE A 137 -11.74 -4.20 4.82
CA ILE A 137 -10.63 -5.04 4.38
C ILE A 137 -9.32 -4.23 4.40
N TYR A 138 -9.35 -2.99 3.91
CA TYR A 138 -8.17 -2.11 3.91
C TYR A 138 -7.60 -1.91 5.33
N ILE A 139 -8.46 -1.68 6.33
CA ILE A 139 -8.00 -1.41 7.70
C ILE A 139 -7.62 -2.68 8.49
N ASN A 140 -8.26 -3.82 8.19
CA ASN A 140 -8.09 -5.05 8.98
C ASN A 140 -7.12 -6.05 8.35
N ASN A 141 -6.86 -5.97 7.04
CA ASN A 141 -6.09 -6.98 6.31
C ASN A 141 -4.88 -6.33 5.60
N PRO A 142 -3.81 -5.96 6.33
CA PRO A 142 -2.64 -5.28 5.75
C PRO A 142 -1.90 -6.13 4.69
N GLU A 143 -2.07 -7.46 4.70
CA GLU A 143 -1.51 -8.33 3.67
C GLU A 143 -2.20 -8.17 2.31
N VAL A 144 -3.48 -7.75 2.29
CA VAL A 144 -4.22 -7.44 1.04
C VAL A 144 -3.68 -6.16 0.43
N ASP A 145 -3.49 -5.14 1.28
CA ASP A 145 -2.89 -3.87 0.89
C ASP A 145 -1.50 -4.05 0.25
N LYS A 146 -0.62 -4.81 0.93
CA LYS A 146 0.71 -5.17 0.41
C LYS A 146 0.64 -5.97 -0.89
N ALA A 147 -0.33 -6.89 -1.03
CA ALA A 147 -0.49 -7.69 -2.24
C ALA A 147 -0.83 -6.82 -3.46
N ILE A 148 -1.68 -5.81 -3.29
CA ILE A 148 -1.99 -4.86 -4.36
C ILE A 148 -0.72 -4.05 -4.70
N ASN A 149 -0.05 -3.45 -3.71
CA ASN A 149 1.20 -2.70 -3.95
C ASN A 149 2.26 -3.55 -4.68
N ALA A 150 2.49 -4.78 -4.24
CA ALA A 150 3.45 -5.70 -4.85
C ALA A 150 3.09 -6.08 -6.31
N SER A 151 1.79 -6.12 -6.63
CA SER A 151 1.35 -6.35 -8.01
C SER A 151 1.77 -5.19 -8.91
N PHE A 152 1.59 -3.94 -8.46
CA PHE A 152 1.97 -2.76 -9.23
C PHE A 152 3.47 -2.52 -9.27
N ASP A 153 4.21 -2.85 -8.21
CA ASP A 153 5.67 -2.89 -8.24
C ASP A 153 6.18 -3.86 -9.32
N THR A 154 5.55 -5.03 -9.44
CA THR A 154 5.89 -6.02 -10.47
C THR A 154 5.55 -5.53 -11.88
N LEU A 155 4.41 -4.86 -12.06
CA LEU A 155 4.00 -4.30 -13.36
C LEU A 155 4.88 -3.12 -13.78
N GLU A 156 5.27 -2.28 -12.84
CA GLU A 156 6.15 -1.13 -13.10
C GLU A 156 7.51 -1.61 -13.61
N ASN A 157 8.07 -2.65 -12.99
CA ASN A 157 9.35 -3.25 -13.35
C ASN A 157 9.34 -4.02 -14.70
N ASP A 158 8.17 -4.27 -15.31
CA ASP A 158 8.05 -4.90 -16.63
C ASP A 158 7.66 -3.88 -17.70
N GLU A 159 8.66 -3.16 -18.24
CA GLU A 159 8.51 -2.01 -19.17
C GLU A 159 7.57 -2.25 -20.38
N ARG A 160 7.34 -3.52 -20.77
CA ARG A 160 6.50 -3.88 -21.92
C ARG A 160 5.01 -3.66 -21.67
N ILE A 161 4.59 -3.62 -20.41
CA ILE A 161 3.18 -3.46 -20.01
C ILE A 161 2.85 -1.98 -19.92
N GLU A 162 1.92 -1.49 -20.72
CA GLU A 162 1.49 -0.08 -20.72
C GLU A 162 0.20 0.14 -19.93
N SER A 163 -0.61 -0.91 -19.72
CA SER A 163 -1.83 -0.82 -18.91
C SER A 163 -2.23 -2.17 -18.32
N LEU A 164 -2.97 -2.12 -17.21
CA LEU A 164 -3.72 -3.23 -16.65
C LEU A 164 -5.20 -2.84 -16.57
N SER A 165 -6.09 -3.70 -17.04
CA SER A 165 -7.53 -3.54 -16.81
C SER A 165 -8.21 -4.83 -16.36
N MET A 166 -9.20 -4.67 -15.50
CA MET A 166 -10.07 -5.74 -15.01
C MET A 166 -11.51 -5.48 -15.43
N SER A 167 -12.19 -6.48 -15.98
CA SER A 167 -13.60 -6.35 -16.37
C SER A 167 -14.35 -7.66 -16.25
N LYS A 168 -15.66 -7.60 -15.97
CA LYS A 168 -16.54 -8.77 -16.04
C LYS A 168 -16.67 -9.22 -17.49
N VAL A 169 -16.40 -10.49 -17.78
CA VAL A 169 -16.52 -11.08 -19.12
C VAL A 169 -17.98 -11.12 -19.57
N SER A 170 -18.91 -11.31 -18.62
CA SER A 170 -20.35 -11.44 -18.89
C SER A 170 -20.97 -10.14 -19.43
N SER A 171 -20.61 -8.99 -18.86
CA SER A 171 -21.21 -7.69 -19.16
C SER A 171 -20.26 -6.69 -19.82
N GLY A 172 -18.95 -6.94 -19.79
CA GLY A 172 -17.92 -5.95 -20.16
C GLY A 172 -17.77 -4.82 -19.13
N GLU A 173 -18.45 -4.91 -17.98
CA GLU A 173 -18.36 -3.92 -16.91
C GLU A 173 -16.93 -3.83 -16.40
N LYS A 174 -16.38 -2.62 -16.45
CA LYS A 174 -15.01 -2.32 -16.04
C LYS A 174 -14.96 -2.22 -14.52
N LEU A 175 -14.11 -3.04 -13.92
CA LEU A 175 -13.90 -3.11 -12.47
C LEU A 175 -12.75 -2.23 -12.02
N PHE A 176 -11.71 -2.13 -12.85
CA PHE A 176 -10.51 -1.38 -12.55
C PHE A 176 -9.68 -1.10 -13.80
N THR A 177 -8.88 -0.03 -13.75
CA THR A 177 -7.83 0.22 -14.75
C THR A 177 -6.69 1.03 -14.18
N ALA A 178 -5.49 0.75 -14.67
CA ALA A 178 -4.34 1.60 -14.49
C ALA A 178 -3.51 1.65 -15.75
N THR A 179 -2.99 2.83 -16.08
CA THR A 179 -1.96 3.02 -17.09
C THR A 179 -0.58 3.03 -16.44
N ARG A 180 0.48 2.87 -17.25
CA ARG A 180 1.87 2.78 -16.76
C ARG A 180 2.27 3.96 -15.88
N ASP A 181 1.89 5.18 -16.24
CA ASP A 181 2.16 6.38 -15.44
C ASP A 181 1.53 6.35 -14.04
N GLU A 182 0.52 5.49 -13.82
CA GLU A 182 -0.14 5.31 -12.52
C GLU A 182 0.45 4.14 -11.71
N PHE A 183 1.27 3.26 -12.31
CA PHE A 183 1.76 2.05 -11.62
C PHE A 183 2.64 2.38 -10.42
N ALA A 184 3.59 3.31 -10.58
CA ALA A 184 4.45 3.73 -9.48
C ALA A 184 3.66 4.36 -8.32
N GLU A 185 2.60 5.12 -8.62
CA GLU A 185 1.73 5.71 -7.60
C GLU A 185 0.97 4.62 -6.82
N ILE A 186 0.44 3.62 -7.52
CA ILE A 186 -0.30 2.52 -6.88
C ILE A 186 0.65 1.60 -6.10
N ALA A 187 1.84 1.31 -6.62
CA ALA A 187 2.86 0.50 -5.94
C ALA A 187 3.29 1.13 -4.61
N ASN A 188 3.39 2.46 -4.58
CA ASN A 188 3.75 3.24 -3.39
C ASN A 188 2.53 3.76 -2.61
N SER A 189 1.33 3.30 -2.96
CA SER A 189 0.11 3.70 -2.30
C SER A 189 0.19 3.41 -0.81
N PRO A 190 -0.16 4.37 0.06
CA PRO A 190 0.03 4.21 1.50
C PRO A 190 -0.82 3.07 2.05
N SER A 191 -0.23 2.36 3.01
CA SER A 191 -0.89 1.31 3.79
C SER A 191 -1.61 1.90 4.99
N PHE A 192 -2.64 1.20 5.47
CA PHE A 192 -3.21 1.49 6.77
C PHE A 192 -2.24 1.08 7.87
N GLU A 193 -1.93 2.02 8.78
CA GLU A 193 -1.01 1.76 9.90
C GLU A 193 -1.76 1.53 11.23
N GLY A 194 -3.09 1.70 11.26
CA GLY A 194 -3.88 1.66 12.49
C GLY A 194 -4.53 3.01 12.75
N SER A 195 -5.75 3.00 13.30
CA SER A 195 -6.49 4.23 13.64
C SER A 195 -5.87 4.98 14.82
N ASN A 196 -5.08 4.28 15.63
CA ASN A 196 -4.31 4.84 16.72
C ASN A 196 -2.93 5.36 16.27
N ILE A 197 -2.55 5.21 14.99
CA ILE A 197 -1.27 5.68 14.47
C ILE A 197 -1.46 7.00 13.71
N ARG A 198 -0.55 7.94 13.94
CA ARG A 198 -0.44 9.19 13.16
C ARG A 198 1.03 9.54 12.92
N HIS A 199 1.27 10.40 11.92
CA HIS A 199 2.60 10.93 11.64
C HIS A 199 2.64 12.42 11.94
N ALA A 200 3.69 12.84 12.65
CA ALA A 200 4.04 14.24 12.79
C ALA A 200 5.32 14.49 11.98
N ILE A 201 5.16 15.15 10.83
CA ILE A 201 6.26 15.50 9.93
C ILE A 201 6.68 16.95 10.22
N SER A 202 7.96 17.16 10.48
CA SER A 202 8.53 18.50 10.71
C SER A 202 9.98 18.60 10.25
N ASN A 203 10.40 19.82 9.89
CA ASN A 203 11.80 20.11 9.62
C ASN A 203 12.54 20.29 10.95
N GLU A 204 13.53 19.43 11.19
CA GLU A 204 14.22 19.32 12.46
C GLU A 204 15.73 19.36 12.28
N ARG A 205 16.41 19.87 13.31
CA ARG A 205 17.87 19.85 13.41
C ARG A 205 18.30 18.70 14.31
N LEU A 206 19.06 17.76 13.76
CA LEU A 206 19.58 16.58 14.45
C LEU A 206 21.09 16.63 14.58
N ILE A 207 21.63 16.21 15.73
CA ILE A 207 23.07 16.07 15.92
C ILE A 207 23.44 14.59 15.95
N VAL A 208 24.30 14.14 15.04
CA VAL A 208 24.73 12.75 14.95
C VAL A 208 25.50 12.34 16.21
N ILE A 209 25.03 11.29 16.88
CA ILE A 209 25.71 10.63 18.01
C ILE A 209 26.37 9.33 17.53
N ARG A 210 25.68 8.54 16.69
CA ARG A 210 26.20 7.29 16.15
C ARG A 210 25.80 7.13 14.69
N PRO A 211 26.72 7.39 13.73
CA PRO A 211 26.44 7.23 12.31
C PRO A 211 26.44 5.75 11.90
N VAL A 212 25.66 5.42 10.88
CA VAL A 212 25.78 4.14 10.15
C VAL A 212 26.34 4.43 8.76
N LEU A 213 27.55 3.95 8.50
CA LEU A 213 28.28 4.23 7.26
C LEU A 213 28.01 3.20 6.14
N GLU A 214 27.24 2.16 6.45
CA GLU A 214 26.78 1.20 5.44
C GLU A 214 25.67 1.83 4.60
N LYS A 215 25.70 1.60 3.28
CA LYS A 215 24.64 2.05 2.36
C LYS A 215 23.35 1.26 2.58
N THR A 216 22.57 1.67 3.57
CA THR A 216 21.33 0.98 3.94
C THR A 216 20.36 1.94 4.60
N SER A 217 19.11 1.89 4.17
CA SER A 217 17.99 2.59 4.81
C SER A 217 17.41 1.82 5.99
N ARG A 218 17.88 0.59 6.26
CA ARG A 218 17.31 -0.29 7.30
C ARG A 218 17.91 -0.07 8.69
N LYS A 219 19.16 0.40 8.77
CA LYS A 219 19.86 0.58 10.04
C LYS A 219 19.62 1.98 10.60
N LYS A 220 19.36 2.04 11.90
CA LYS A 220 19.08 3.29 12.59
C LYS A 220 20.37 3.95 13.05
N TRP A 221 20.53 5.21 12.66
CA TRP A 221 21.49 6.14 13.23
C TRP A 221 20.99 6.59 14.61
N GLU A 222 21.89 7.06 15.46
CA GLU A 222 21.52 7.70 16.73
C GLU A 222 21.79 9.20 16.66
N PHE A 223 20.82 10.00 17.08
CA PHE A 223 20.84 11.45 17.03
C PHE A 223 20.45 12.06 18.37
N LEU A 224 20.99 13.24 18.66
CA LEU A 224 20.45 14.13 19.68
C LEU A 224 19.40 15.03 19.01
N TRP A 225 18.20 15.02 19.55
CA TRP A 225 17.07 15.84 19.11
C TRP A 225 16.39 16.42 20.36
N ASN A 226 16.25 17.74 20.46
CA ASN A 226 15.61 18.39 21.62
C ASN A 226 16.10 17.86 22.99
N ASN A 227 17.41 17.68 23.13
CA ASN A 227 18.09 17.14 24.32
C ASN A 227 17.76 15.68 24.68
N ILE A 228 17.10 14.93 23.81
CA ILE A 228 16.89 13.48 23.95
C ILE A 228 17.62 12.71 22.85
N SER A 229 18.08 11.50 23.17
CA SER A 229 18.64 10.59 22.16
C SER A 229 17.50 9.87 21.45
N ILE A 230 17.49 9.92 20.11
CA ILE A 230 16.57 9.20 19.26
C ILE A 230 17.33 8.29 18.29
N LYS A 231 16.68 7.20 17.88
CA LYS A 231 17.19 6.31 16.83
C LYS A 231 16.31 6.43 15.60
N ALA A 232 16.88 6.90 14.50
CA ALA A 232 16.16 7.11 13.26
C ALA A 232 16.86 6.45 12.06
N ALA A 233 16.07 5.87 11.17
CA ALA A 233 16.56 5.40 9.87
C ALA A 233 16.52 6.55 8.86
N ILE A 234 17.46 6.59 7.93
CA ILE A 234 17.43 7.54 6.81
C ILE A 234 16.83 6.81 5.61
N LEU A 235 15.72 7.34 5.09
CA LEU A 235 15.01 6.78 3.93
C LEU A 235 15.39 7.49 2.62
N ASP A 236 16.08 8.62 2.70
CA ASP A 236 16.59 9.38 1.57
C ASP A 236 17.65 8.59 0.78
N SER A 237 17.22 7.96 -0.32
CA SER A 237 18.07 7.17 -1.20
C SER A 237 19.15 8.03 -1.87
N SER A 238 18.81 9.26 -2.26
CA SER A 238 19.76 10.20 -2.87
C SER A 238 20.90 10.51 -1.91
N PHE A 239 20.59 10.81 -0.64
CA PHE A 239 21.59 11.02 0.39
C PHE A 239 22.48 9.78 0.59
N ILE A 240 21.88 8.60 0.71
CA ILE A 240 22.60 7.33 0.95
C ILE A 240 23.55 7.02 -0.22
N ASP A 241 23.11 7.20 -1.45
CA ASP A 241 23.88 6.81 -2.62
C ASP A 241 24.93 7.86 -3.00
N ASN A 242 24.58 9.14 -2.90
CA ASN A 242 25.37 10.24 -3.44
C ASN A 242 26.19 10.99 -2.40
N THR A 243 25.74 11.08 -1.15
CA THR A 243 26.36 11.94 -0.12
C THR A 243 27.12 11.11 0.92
N LEU A 244 26.51 10.05 1.44
CA LEU A 244 27.13 9.19 2.46
C LEU A 244 28.48 8.60 1.99
N ALA A 245 28.59 8.29 0.70
CA ALA A 245 29.82 7.75 0.10
C ALA A 245 30.93 8.81 -0.11
N LYS A 246 30.57 10.10 -0.19
CA LYS A 246 31.49 11.19 -0.60
C LYS A 246 31.97 12.04 0.57
N GLN A 247 31.31 11.95 1.72
CA GLN A 247 31.62 12.75 2.90
C GLN A 247 31.78 11.86 4.15
N ALA A 248 32.72 12.24 5.01
CA ALA A 248 32.87 11.60 6.32
C ALA A 248 31.82 12.13 7.31
N PHE A 249 31.17 11.21 8.03
CA PHE A 249 30.20 11.50 9.08
C PHE A 249 30.75 11.05 10.42
N GLY A 250 30.61 11.92 11.42
CA GLY A 250 31.11 11.65 12.77
C GLY A 250 30.25 12.28 13.84
N ILE A 251 30.59 11.98 15.09
CA ILE A 251 29.90 12.52 16.26
C ILE A 251 29.92 14.05 16.22
N GLY A 252 28.76 14.67 16.41
CA GLY A 252 28.61 16.14 16.39
C GLY A 252 28.35 16.73 15.00
N THR A 253 28.24 15.91 13.95
CA THR A 253 27.72 16.37 12.64
C THR A 253 26.28 16.82 12.82
N VAL A 254 25.93 17.97 12.27
CA VAL A 254 24.58 18.52 12.32
C VAL A 254 23.89 18.23 10.99
N MET A 255 22.66 17.74 11.06
CA MET A 255 21.82 17.45 9.90
C MET A 255 20.51 18.19 10.06
N ASP A 256 20.17 19.02 9.09
CA ASP A 256 18.83 19.59 8.96
C ASP A 256 18.03 18.67 8.04
N VAL A 257 16.89 18.17 8.52
CA VAL A 257 16.16 17.06 7.90
C VAL A 257 14.66 17.25 7.95
N GLU A 258 13.94 16.59 7.05
CA GLU A 258 12.51 16.32 7.24
C GLU A 258 12.35 15.04 8.09
N LEU A 259 11.91 15.21 9.33
CA LEU A 259 11.72 14.13 10.30
C LEU A 259 10.26 13.70 10.33
N ASP A 260 10.01 12.43 10.05
CA ASP A 260 8.72 11.76 10.25
C ASP A 260 8.71 11.03 11.60
N ILE A 261 7.83 11.49 12.49
CA ILE A 261 7.60 10.88 13.80
C ILE A 261 6.31 10.09 13.76
N THR A 262 6.41 8.75 13.74
CA THR A 262 5.25 7.88 13.95
C THR A 262 4.86 7.91 15.42
N GLN A 263 3.63 8.33 15.69
CA GLN A 263 3.03 8.39 17.00
C GLN A 263 1.89 7.39 17.10
N GLU A 264 1.79 6.72 18.24
CA GLU A 264 0.70 5.79 18.53
C GLU A 264 -0.05 6.26 19.78
N PHE A 265 -1.38 6.30 19.71
CA PHE A 265 -2.23 6.60 20.85
C PHE A 265 -2.13 5.49 21.89
N SER A 266 -1.65 5.85 23.07
CA SER A 266 -1.60 4.97 24.23
C SER A 266 -2.89 5.14 25.03
N GLU A 267 -3.71 4.09 25.12
CA GLU A 267 -4.91 4.10 25.96
C GLU A 267 -4.57 4.28 27.44
N ASP A 268 -3.48 3.66 27.92
CA ASP A 268 -3.03 3.78 29.32
C ASP A 268 -2.68 5.23 29.70
N LEU A 269 -2.09 5.98 28.76
CA LEU A 269 -1.66 7.36 28.99
C LEU A 269 -2.67 8.40 28.48
N GLN A 270 -3.72 7.96 27.78
CA GLN A 270 -4.67 8.81 27.06
C GLN A 270 -3.99 9.88 26.19
N ALA A 271 -2.85 9.52 25.57
CA ALA A 271 -2.02 10.44 24.81
C ALA A 271 -1.24 9.72 23.70
N PHE A 272 -0.92 10.46 22.64
CA PHE A 272 -0.02 10.00 21.58
C PHE A 272 1.42 9.95 22.07
N THR A 273 2.08 8.83 21.83
CA THR A 273 3.49 8.61 22.18
C THR A 273 4.32 8.38 20.93
N ASN A 274 5.52 8.95 20.87
CA ASN A 274 6.44 8.74 19.76
C ASN A 274 6.95 7.30 19.79
N LYS A 275 6.73 6.55 18.70
CA LYS A 275 7.15 5.14 18.56
C LYS A 275 8.32 4.96 17.61
N LYS A 276 8.36 5.75 16.55
CA LYS A 276 9.36 5.61 15.48
C LYS A 276 9.76 6.99 14.97
N TYR A 277 11.01 7.08 14.53
CA TYR A 277 11.59 8.25 13.91
C TYR A 277 12.22 7.81 12.59
N GLU A 278 11.90 8.50 11.50
CA GLU A 278 12.47 8.27 10.18
C GLU A 278 12.79 9.59 9.51
N ILE A 279 13.96 9.68 8.90
CA ILE A 279 14.39 10.85 8.13
C ILE A 279 13.97 10.61 6.69
N LYS A 280 13.00 11.40 6.21
CA LYS A 280 12.47 11.31 4.84
C LYS A 280 13.44 11.92 3.84
N GLU A 281 13.96 13.09 4.18
CA GLU A 281 14.88 13.86 3.35
C GLU A 281 15.99 14.48 4.22
N VAL A 282 17.22 14.46 3.72
CA VAL A 282 18.35 15.20 4.31
C VAL A 282 18.52 16.52 3.55
N ILE A 283 18.13 17.62 4.19
CA ILE A 283 18.10 18.96 3.58
C ILE A 283 19.50 19.58 3.56
N ASP A 284 20.23 19.51 4.68
CA ASP A 284 21.59 20.01 4.78
C ASP A 284 22.44 19.22 5.79
N VAL A 285 23.76 19.22 5.59
CA VAL A 285 24.74 18.59 6.47
C VAL A 285 25.86 19.55 6.77
N THR A 286 25.92 20.00 8.03
CA THR A 286 27.00 20.84 8.54
C THR A 286 27.96 20.01 9.40
N LYS A 287 29.26 20.10 9.11
CA LYS A 287 30.30 19.45 9.93
C LYS A 287 30.28 20.02 11.36
N LYS A 288 30.73 19.20 12.32
CA LYS A 288 30.88 19.63 13.72
C LYS A 288 31.57 21.00 13.78
N PRO A 289 31.03 21.98 14.53
CA PRO A 289 31.71 23.24 14.76
C PRO A 289 33.12 22.98 15.31
N GLU A 290 34.16 23.46 14.63
CA GLU A 290 35.50 23.44 15.20
C GLU A 290 35.50 24.38 16.41
N ASN A 291 35.97 23.87 17.55
CA ASN A 291 36.14 24.70 18.75
C ASN A 291 37.01 25.92 18.39
N GLN A 292 36.40 27.10 18.29
CA GLN A 292 37.15 28.33 18.48
C GLN A 292 37.72 28.25 19.90
N ARG A 293 39.04 28.14 19.99
CA ARG A 293 39.75 28.12 21.28
C ARG A 293 39.31 29.34 22.08
N LEU A 294 38.51 29.13 23.12
CA LEU A 294 38.07 30.18 24.05
C LEU A 294 39.17 30.47 25.07
N PHE A 295 40.42 30.74 24.66
CA PHE A 295 41.45 31.29 25.55
C PHE A 295 42.47 32.09 24.74
N ASN A 296 42.50 33.41 24.97
CA ASN A 296 43.66 34.29 24.82
C ASN A 296 44.34 34.41 26.18
#